data_AF-A0A7J2HYY6-F1
#
_entry.id   AF-A0A7J2HYY6-F1
#
_cell.length_a   1.000
_cell.length_b   1.000
_cell.length_c   1.000
_cell.angle_alpha   90.00
_cell.angle_beta   90.00
_cell.angle_gamma   90.00
#
_symmetry.space_group_name_H-M   'P 1'
#
loop_
_entity.id
_entity.type
_entity.pdbx_description
1 polymer ?
#
loop_
_entity_poly.entity_id
_entity_poly.type
_entity_poly.pdbx_seq_one_letter_code
_entity_poly.pdbx_strand_id
1 'polypeptide(L)'
;MDFLLKGWLKFNRNLDEGDVAVLVDIISRKVPEQFSKGVPRGKKGSRIVNWKVEGDKLKIEIEGTRYLRPHDAILRLKNLLLAELSKRRLGVRDVRIEEYRIRTDVRANASEVREIFGDYAEIVEKEPLTIAFRGLKEEDIKSRMIDRALAELMKVVEEVTVPEGNLVPVGTVLMKTSQKPYATEDG
;
A
#
# COMPACT_ATOMS: atom_id res chain seq x y z
N MET A 1 5.52 9.33 -0.17
CA MET A 1 4.92 8.12 0.44
C MET A 1 5.78 6.94 0.13
N ASP A 2 6.44 6.45 1.15
CA ASP A 2 7.36 5.32 1.11
C ASP A 2 6.80 4.19 1.97
N PHE A 3 7.05 2.97 1.54
CA PHE A 3 6.50 1.78 2.18
C PHE A 3 7.61 0.81 2.49
N LEU A 4 7.56 0.20 3.67
CA LEU A 4 8.48 -0.85 4.09
C LEU A 4 7.66 -2.04 4.61
N LEU A 5 8.01 -3.25 4.19
CA LEU A 5 7.40 -4.48 4.66
C LEU A 5 8.50 -5.41 5.15
N LYS A 6 8.35 -5.89 6.38
CA LYS A 6 9.12 -6.99 6.96
C LYS A 6 8.22 -8.18 7.18
N GLY A 7 8.62 -9.32 6.68
CA GLY A 7 7.81 -10.53 6.77
C GLY A 7 8.59 -11.77 6.41
N TRP A 8 7.86 -12.87 6.33
CA TRP A 8 8.42 -14.15 5.94
C TRP A 8 7.44 -14.98 5.13
N LEU A 9 8.01 -15.81 4.25
CA LEU A 9 7.32 -16.87 3.55
C LEU A 9 7.76 -18.21 4.16
N LYS A 10 6.79 -19.04 4.53
CA LYS A 10 7.05 -20.37 5.09
C LYS A 10 6.91 -21.43 4.01
N PHE A 11 7.89 -22.31 3.90
CA PHE A 11 7.90 -23.43 2.97
C PHE A 11 7.31 -24.70 3.59
N ASN A 12 7.07 -25.71 2.77
CA ASN A 12 6.57 -27.02 3.18
C ASN A 12 7.63 -27.90 3.86
N ARG A 13 8.92 -27.58 3.74
CA ARG A 13 10.05 -28.26 4.37
C ARG A 13 11.18 -27.27 4.63
N ASN A 14 12.18 -27.71 5.38
CA ASN A 14 13.43 -26.96 5.53
C ASN A 14 14.16 -26.85 4.18
N LEU A 15 14.78 -25.68 3.99
CA LEU A 15 15.57 -25.35 2.81
C LEU A 15 16.98 -25.90 2.98
N ASP A 16 17.44 -26.67 2.00
CA ASP A 16 18.83 -27.11 1.90
C ASP A 16 19.69 -26.09 1.12
N GLU A 17 21.01 -26.29 1.11
CA GLU A 17 21.94 -25.40 0.40
C GLU A 17 21.62 -25.26 -1.10
N GLY A 18 21.14 -26.33 -1.72
CA GLY A 18 20.76 -26.33 -3.13
C GLY A 18 19.51 -25.48 -3.40
N ASP A 19 18.53 -25.51 -2.49
CA ASP A 19 17.36 -24.65 -2.54
C ASP A 19 17.73 -23.18 -2.31
N VAL A 20 18.63 -22.91 -1.37
CA VAL A 20 19.13 -21.54 -1.11
C VAL A 20 19.84 -20.98 -2.34
N ALA A 21 20.70 -21.75 -3.00
CA ALA A 21 21.39 -21.32 -4.22
C ALA A 21 20.40 -20.93 -5.33
N VAL A 22 19.29 -21.65 -5.46
CA VAL A 22 18.24 -21.34 -6.44
C VAL A 22 17.45 -20.10 -6.03
N LEU A 23 17.18 -19.92 -4.74
CA LEU A 23 16.55 -18.69 -4.23
C LEU A 23 17.41 -17.46 -4.53
N VAL A 24 18.73 -17.54 -4.37
CA VAL A 24 19.67 -16.47 -4.75
C VAL A 24 19.50 -16.10 -6.22
N ASP A 25 19.48 -17.09 -7.12
CA ASP A 25 19.31 -16.87 -8.56
C ASP A 25 17.96 -16.20 -8.89
N ILE A 26 16.87 -16.70 -8.30
CA ILE A 26 15.53 -16.14 -8.49
C ILE A 26 15.45 -14.69 -8.00
N ILE A 27 15.96 -14.42 -6.79
CA ILE A 27 15.91 -13.09 -6.18
C ILE A 27 16.77 -12.09 -6.94
N SER A 28 17.92 -12.51 -7.45
CA SER A 28 18.83 -11.61 -8.18
C SER A 28 18.39 -11.35 -9.63
N ARG A 29 17.84 -12.36 -10.32
CA ARG A 29 17.55 -12.25 -11.76
C ARG A 29 16.07 -12.04 -12.07
N LYS A 30 15.19 -12.83 -11.44
CA LYS A 30 13.77 -12.89 -11.80
C LYS A 30 12.90 -11.91 -11.02
N VAL A 31 13.23 -11.65 -9.76
CA VAL A 31 12.46 -10.69 -8.93
C VAL A 31 12.51 -9.26 -9.49
N PRO A 32 13.66 -8.70 -9.90
CA PRO A 32 13.69 -7.35 -10.47
C PRO A 32 12.81 -7.22 -11.71
N GLU A 33 12.85 -8.22 -12.60
CA GLU A 33 11.99 -8.26 -13.78
C GLU A 33 10.51 -8.31 -13.38
N GLN A 34 10.14 -9.20 -12.45
CA GLN A 34 8.75 -9.35 -12.01
C GLN A 34 8.22 -8.11 -11.27
N PHE A 35 9.08 -7.39 -10.54
CA PHE A 35 8.72 -6.18 -9.82
C PHE A 35 8.66 -4.95 -10.74
N SER A 36 9.32 -4.98 -11.90
CA SER A 36 9.19 -3.92 -12.91
C SER A 36 7.86 -3.97 -13.68
N LYS A 37 7.18 -5.12 -13.72
CA LYS A 37 5.92 -5.27 -14.46
C LYS A 37 4.81 -4.38 -13.89
N GLY A 38 4.25 -3.52 -14.73
CA GLY A 38 3.20 -2.56 -14.35
C GLY A 38 3.72 -1.26 -13.72
N VAL A 39 5.04 -1.10 -13.57
CA VAL A 39 5.66 0.16 -13.15
C VAL A 39 5.91 1.03 -14.40
N PRO A 40 5.48 2.30 -14.42
CA PRO A 40 5.74 3.20 -15.53
C PRO A 40 7.25 3.35 -15.82
N ARG A 41 7.61 3.55 -17.10
CA ARG A 41 9.02 3.79 -17.50
C ARG A 41 9.59 4.99 -16.73
N GLY A 42 10.81 4.82 -16.21
CA GLY A 42 11.50 5.86 -15.43
C GLY A 42 11.00 6.02 -13.98
N LYS A 43 10.05 5.21 -13.52
CA LYS A 43 9.62 5.16 -12.11
C LYS A 43 10.18 3.90 -11.43
N LYS A 44 10.38 3.99 -10.11
CA LYS A 44 10.85 2.87 -9.28
C LYS A 44 9.66 2.11 -8.69
N GLY A 45 9.69 0.79 -8.81
CA GLY A 45 8.76 -0.12 -8.13
C GLY A 45 9.25 -0.52 -6.75
N SER A 46 8.77 -1.67 -6.26
CA SER A 46 9.33 -2.32 -5.06
C SER A 46 10.68 -2.96 -5.33
N ARG A 47 11.47 -3.15 -4.27
CA ARG A 47 12.73 -3.90 -4.26
C ARG A 47 12.88 -4.67 -2.96
N ILE A 48 13.50 -5.85 -3.04
CA ILE A 48 13.95 -6.57 -1.84
C ILE A 48 15.25 -5.90 -1.39
N VAL A 49 15.27 -5.35 -0.17
CA VAL A 49 16.48 -4.72 0.39
C VAL A 49 17.28 -5.67 1.26
N ASN A 50 16.61 -6.62 1.90
CA ASN A 50 17.25 -7.63 2.71
C ASN A 50 16.46 -8.93 2.65
N TRP A 51 17.15 -10.05 2.75
CA TRP A 51 16.53 -11.36 2.86
C TRP A 51 17.48 -12.36 3.52
N LYS A 52 16.91 -13.35 4.20
CA LYS A 52 17.65 -14.47 4.78
C LYS A 52 16.78 -15.70 4.89
N VAL A 53 17.42 -16.86 4.89
CA VAL A 53 16.78 -18.15 5.09
C VAL A 53 17.04 -18.63 6.52
N GLU A 54 15.98 -19.03 7.21
CA GLU A 54 16.03 -19.62 8.55
C GLU A 54 15.14 -20.87 8.57
N GLY A 55 15.75 -22.05 8.43
CA GLY A 55 15.04 -23.33 8.42
C GLY A 55 14.08 -23.45 7.24
N ASP A 56 12.78 -23.41 7.52
CA ASP A 56 11.69 -23.44 6.54
C ASP A 56 11.14 -22.05 6.18
N LYS A 57 11.81 -20.96 6.61
CA LYS A 57 11.34 -19.59 6.38
C LYS A 57 12.33 -18.78 5.54
N LEU A 58 11.79 -18.06 4.57
CA LEU A 58 12.47 -16.95 3.89
C LEU A 58 11.98 -15.65 4.51
N LYS A 59 12.82 -15.03 5.35
CA LYS A 59 12.59 -13.69 5.88
C LYS A 59 13.02 -12.66 4.85
N ILE A 60 12.21 -11.64 4.66
CA ILE A 60 12.40 -10.62 3.63
C ILE A 60 12.04 -9.24 4.15
N GLU A 61 12.73 -8.26 3.60
CA GLU A 61 12.43 -6.85 3.76
C GLU A 61 12.27 -6.24 2.37
N ILE A 62 11.11 -5.65 2.13
CA ILE A 62 10.73 -5.05 0.85
C ILE A 62 10.47 -3.58 1.06
N GLU A 63 11.21 -2.74 0.34
CA GLU A 63 10.86 -1.33 0.16
C GLU A 63 9.98 -1.20 -1.07
N GLY A 64 8.99 -0.32 -1.01
CA GLY A 64 8.09 -0.08 -2.12
C GLY A 64 7.62 1.35 -2.23
N THR A 65 6.95 1.59 -3.34
CA THR A 65 6.46 2.91 -3.74
C THR A 65 4.96 2.82 -4.06
N ARG A 66 4.36 3.95 -4.43
CA ARG A 66 2.96 3.97 -4.90
C ARG A 66 2.70 3.17 -6.19
N TYR A 67 3.74 2.84 -6.97
CA TYR A 67 3.59 2.14 -8.26
C TYR A 67 3.61 0.62 -8.13
N LEU A 68 4.36 0.11 -7.15
CA LEU A 68 4.27 -1.28 -6.71
C LEU A 68 4.45 -1.25 -5.20
N ARG A 69 3.36 -1.52 -4.47
CA ARG A 69 3.35 -1.53 -3.01
C ARG A 69 3.98 -2.83 -2.50
N PRO A 70 4.64 -2.84 -1.34
CA PRO A 70 5.30 -4.03 -0.81
C PRO A 70 4.37 -5.24 -0.60
N HIS A 71 3.10 -5.00 -0.24
CA HIS A 71 2.13 -6.09 -0.03
C HIS A 71 1.73 -6.78 -1.34
N ASP A 72 1.69 -6.05 -2.46
CA ASP A 72 1.54 -6.66 -3.78
C ASP A 72 2.82 -7.37 -4.22
N ALA A 73 3.97 -6.78 -3.89
CA ALA A 73 5.28 -7.32 -4.23
C ALA A 73 5.53 -8.69 -3.56
N ILE A 74 5.17 -8.86 -2.28
CA ILE A 74 5.31 -10.15 -1.58
C ILE A 74 4.38 -11.23 -2.17
N LEU A 75 3.16 -10.86 -2.61
CA LEU A 75 2.25 -11.79 -3.28
C LEU A 75 2.81 -12.22 -4.65
N ARG A 76 3.39 -11.28 -5.40
CA ARG A 76 4.07 -11.60 -6.67
C ARG A 76 5.29 -12.49 -6.46
N LEU A 77 6.07 -12.22 -5.41
CA LEU A 77 7.20 -13.05 -5.02
C LEU A 77 6.71 -14.47 -4.71
N LYS A 78 5.67 -14.64 -3.88
CA LYS A 78 5.07 -15.95 -3.61
C LYS A 78 4.73 -16.69 -4.91
N ASN A 79 4.01 -16.05 -5.83
CA ASN A 79 3.61 -16.68 -7.09
C ASN A 79 4.81 -17.07 -7.96
N LEU A 80 5.84 -16.23 -8.01
CA LEU A 80 7.09 -16.52 -8.71
C LEU A 80 7.79 -17.73 -8.09
N LEU A 81 7.96 -17.76 -6.77
CA LEU A 81 8.59 -18.88 -6.07
C LEU A 81 7.82 -20.19 -6.28
N LEU A 82 6.49 -20.15 -6.25
CA LEU A 82 5.67 -21.33 -6.54
C LEU A 82 5.90 -21.88 -7.95
N ALA A 83 6.00 -21.01 -8.95
CA ALA A 83 6.26 -21.43 -10.33
C ALA A 83 7.66 -22.04 -10.48
N GLU A 84 8.68 -21.36 -9.97
CA GLU A 84 10.09 -21.72 -10.14
C GLU A 84 10.51 -22.95 -9.32
N LEU A 85 9.96 -23.09 -8.10
CA LEU A 85 10.35 -24.13 -7.15
C LEU A 85 9.45 -25.37 -7.21
N SER A 86 8.42 -25.35 -8.06
CA SER A 86 7.50 -26.48 -8.32
C SER A 86 8.26 -27.78 -8.66
N LYS A 87 9.29 -27.69 -9.53
CA LYS A 87 10.12 -28.84 -9.95
C LYS A 87 10.89 -29.48 -8.79
N ARG A 88 11.17 -28.72 -7.74
CA ARG A 88 11.86 -29.16 -6.52
C ARG A 88 10.90 -29.61 -5.42
N ARG A 89 9.59 -29.67 -5.73
CA ARG A 89 8.51 -29.99 -4.77
C ARG A 89 8.53 -29.09 -3.54
N LEU A 90 9.05 -27.88 -3.70
CA LEU A 90 9.15 -26.88 -2.65
C LEU A 90 8.05 -25.84 -2.89
N GLY A 91 7.15 -25.70 -1.91
CA GLY A 91 5.98 -24.84 -2.01
C GLY A 91 5.88 -23.87 -0.84
N VAL A 92 5.36 -22.67 -1.11
CA VAL A 92 5.06 -21.66 -0.08
C VAL A 92 3.70 -21.96 0.55
N ARG A 93 3.68 -22.19 1.87
CA ARG A 93 2.52 -22.58 2.67
C ARG A 93 1.84 -21.41 3.37
N ASP A 94 2.61 -20.45 3.85
CA ASP A 94 2.09 -19.30 4.59
C ASP A 94 2.93 -18.06 4.26
N VAL A 95 2.29 -16.90 4.34
CA VAL A 95 2.92 -15.59 4.21
C VAL A 95 2.47 -14.74 5.39
N ARG A 96 3.44 -14.24 6.16
CA ARG A 96 3.20 -13.34 7.28
C ARG A 96 4.00 -12.08 7.15
N ILE A 97 3.38 -10.99 7.55
CA ILE A 97 3.99 -9.67 7.60
C ILE A 97 4.06 -9.31 9.07
N GLU A 98 5.29 -9.28 9.58
CA GLU A 98 5.55 -8.93 10.97
C GLU A 98 5.32 -7.44 11.18
N GLU A 99 5.77 -6.63 10.21
CA GLU A 99 5.69 -5.18 10.27
C GLU A 99 5.48 -4.61 8.86
N TYR A 100 4.55 -3.68 8.72
CA TYR A 100 4.34 -2.90 7.51
C TYR A 100 4.33 -1.42 7.87
N ARG A 101 5.33 -0.65 7.42
CA ARG A 101 5.43 0.78 7.70
C ARG A 101 5.05 1.61 6.48
N ILE A 102 4.30 2.68 6.73
CA ILE A 102 3.93 3.69 5.76
C ILE A 102 4.47 5.02 6.25
N ARG A 103 5.37 5.62 5.49
CA ARG A 103 5.88 6.96 5.75
C ARG A 103 5.23 7.95 4.79
N THR A 104 4.62 8.99 5.35
CA THR A 104 3.92 10.03 4.59
C THR A 104 4.13 11.42 5.19
N ASP A 105 4.07 12.44 4.36
CA ASP A 105 4.17 13.85 4.77
C ASP A 105 2.82 14.43 5.20
N VAL A 106 1.78 13.60 5.17
CA VAL A 106 0.43 13.93 5.59
C VAL A 106 0.38 14.07 7.11
N ARG A 107 -0.29 15.13 7.59
CA ARG A 107 -0.55 15.33 9.02
C ARG A 107 -1.84 14.59 9.41
N ALA A 108 -1.73 13.67 10.34
CA ALA A 108 -2.88 13.01 10.97
C ALA A 108 -2.59 12.80 12.46
N ASN A 109 -3.64 12.83 13.28
CA ASN A 109 -3.54 12.62 14.72
C ASN A 109 -3.68 11.13 15.08
N ALA A 110 -3.19 10.75 16.27
CA ALA A 110 -3.30 9.38 16.79
C ALA A 110 -4.75 8.89 16.91
N SER A 111 -5.69 9.80 17.20
CA SER A 111 -7.11 9.48 17.31
C SER A 111 -7.70 9.07 15.95
N GLU A 112 -7.41 9.82 14.88
CA GLU A 112 -7.88 9.54 13.51
C GLU A 112 -7.32 8.20 13.01
N VAL A 113 -6.03 7.94 13.24
CA VAL A 113 -5.41 6.65 12.88
C VAL A 113 -6.07 5.51 13.66
N ARG A 114 -6.31 5.66 14.97
CA ARG A 114 -6.94 4.60 15.75
C ARG A 114 -8.39 4.34 15.32
N GLU A 115 -9.14 5.37 14.93
CA GLU A 115 -10.52 5.23 14.46
C GLU A 115 -10.60 4.45 13.14
N ILE A 116 -9.67 4.71 12.21
CA ILE A 116 -9.64 4.06 10.89
C ILE A 116 -9.06 2.65 10.96
N PHE A 117 -7.99 2.46 11.72
CA PHE A 117 -7.19 1.23 11.66
C PHE A 117 -7.37 0.31 12.89
N GLY A 118 -8.05 0.77 13.93
CA GLY A 118 -8.21 0.03 15.19
C GLY A 118 -6.86 -0.28 15.85
N ASP A 119 -6.78 -1.44 16.50
CA ASP A 119 -5.56 -1.92 17.17
C ASP A 119 -4.52 -2.52 16.21
N TYR A 120 -4.81 -2.56 14.90
CA TYR A 120 -3.90 -3.13 13.90
C TYR A 120 -2.81 -2.16 13.46
N ALA A 121 -2.94 -0.87 13.78
CA ALA A 121 -1.97 0.16 13.42
C ALA A 121 -1.58 1.05 14.59
N GLU A 122 -0.33 1.46 14.61
CA GLU A 122 0.23 2.39 15.57
C GLU A 122 0.97 3.51 14.84
N ILE A 123 0.96 4.72 15.42
CA ILE A 123 1.84 5.80 14.99
C ILE A 123 3.19 5.60 15.65
N VAL A 124 4.22 5.40 14.85
CA VAL A 124 5.62 5.25 15.29
C VAL A 124 6.34 6.61 15.34
N GLU A 125 6.01 7.49 14.40
CA GLU A 125 6.60 8.83 14.28
C GLU A 125 5.54 9.81 13.79
N LYS A 126 5.51 11.04 14.33
CA LYS A 126 4.50 12.05 13.97
C LYS A 126 4.96 12.93 12.80
N GLU A 127 6.24 13.23 12.72
CA GLU A 127 6.81 14.15 11.73
C GLU A 127 8.14 13.61 11.18
N PRO A 128 8.17 13.07 9.94
CA PRO A 128 7.00 12.76 9.11
C PRO A 128 6.17 11.60 9.68
N LEU A 129 4.87 11.60 9.38
CA LEU A 129 3.93 10.61 9.89
C LEU A 129 4.33 9.20 9.41
N THR A 130 4.65 8.33 10.37
CA THR A 130 4.97 6.93 10.14
C THR A 130 3.98 6.04 10.86
N ILE A 131 3.19 5.29 10.10
CA ILE A 131 2.20 4.33 10.60
C ILE A 131 2.76 2.92 10.43
N ALA A 132 2.74 2.11 11.47
CA ALA A 132 3.13 0.71 11.42
C ALA A 132 1.94 -0.22 11.68
N PHE A 133 1.80 -1.22 10.82
CA PHE A 133 0.86 -2.32 11.00
C PHE A 133 1.63 -3.57 11.40
N ARG A 134 1.08 -4.36 12.32
CA ARG A 134 1.75 -5.56 12.84
C ARG A 134 0.89 -6.80 12.67
N GLY A 135 1.55 -7.93 12.42
CA GLY A 135 0.92 -9.25 12.43
C GLY A 135 -0.07 -9.51 11.29
N LEU A 136 0.10 -8.85 10.13
CA LEU A 136 -0.78 -9.05 8.99
C LEU A 136 -0.55 -10.43 8.35
N LYS A 137 -1.65 -11.03 7.90
CA LYS A 137 -1.69 -12.32 7.21
C LYS A 137 -1.83 -12.12 5.71
N GLU A 138 -1.64 -13.20 4.96
CA GLU A 138 -1.87 -13.22 3.51
C GLU A 138 -3.28 -12.76 3.12
N GLU A 139 -4.30 -13.08 3.92
CA GLU A 139 -5.68 -12.69 3.66
C GLU A 139 -5.90 -11.17 3.78
N ASP A 140 -5.29 -10.54 4.77
CA ASP A 140 -5.40 -9.10 5.03
C ASP A 140 -4.86 -8.30 3.83
N ILE A 141 -3.71 -8.72 3.28
CA ILE A 141 -3.14 -8.08 2.09
C ILE A 141 -3.92 -8.39 0.81
N LYS A 142 -4.46 -9.61 0.65
CA LYS A 142 -5.29 -9.97 -0.51
C LYS A 142 -6.60 -9.19 -0.56
N SER A 143 -7.19 -8.92 0.61
CA SER A 143 -8.41 -8.12 0.73
C SER A 143 -8.19 -6.62 0.47
N ARG A 144 -6.96 -6.21 0.15
CA ARG A 144 -6.56 -4.80 -0.02
C ARG A 144 -6.91 -3.94 1.20
N MET A 145 -6.84 -4.52 2.40
CA MET A 145 -7.10 -3.81 3.66
C MET A 145 -6.24 -2.53 3.76
N ILE A 146 -4.94 -2.65 3.47
CA ILE A 146 -3.99 -1.53 3.55
C ILE A 146 -4.39 -0.40 2.59
N ASP A 147 -4.81 -0.73 1.35
CA ASP A 147 -5.17 0.28 0.36
C ASP A 147 -6.43 1.03 0.74
N ARG A 148 -7.46 0.31 1.20
CA ARG A 148 -8.72 0.91 1.66
C ARG A 148 -8.48 1.83 2.84
N ALA A 149 -7.72 1.36 3.81
CA ALA A 149 -7.47 2.11 5.02
C ALA A 149 -6.56 3.34 4.76
N LEU A 150 -5.62 3.25 3.81
CA LEU A 150 -4.88 4.43 3.33
C LEU A 150 -5.79 5.42 2.60
N ALA A 151 -6.74 4.95 1.79
CA ALA A 151 -7.70 5.81 1.10
C ALA A 151 -8.61 6.55 2.09
N GLU A 152 -9.01 5.89 3.17
CA GLU A 152 -9.81 6.49 4.25
C GLU A 152 -9.02 7.55 5.00
N LEU A 153 -7.75 7.28 5.32
CA LEU A 153 -6.85 8.26 5.91
C LEU A 153 -6.66 9.49 5.00
N MET A 154 -6.51 9.28 3.69
CA MET A 154 -6.39 10.40 2.74
C MET A 154 -7.65 11.27 2.70
N LYS A 155 -8.84 10.67 2.78
CA LYS A 155 -10.11 11.41 2.79
C LYS A 155 -10.27 12.27 4.04
N VAL A 156 -10.00 11.70 5.22
CA VAL A 156 -10.10 12.44 6.48
C VAL A 156 -9.16 13.65 6.48
N VAL A 157 -7.96 13.48 5.95
CA VAL A 157 -6.99 14.58 5.81
C VAL A 157 -7.49 15.63 4.82
N GLU A 158 -8.04 15.22 3.68
CA GLU A 158 -8.61 16.15 2.70
C GLU A 158 -9.78 16.94 3.32
N GLU A 159 -10.72 16.30 4.02
CA GLU A 159 -11.86 16.95 4.67
C GLU A 159 -11.46 17.98 5.74
N VAL A 160 -10.34 17.75 6.46
CA VAL A 160 -9.80 18.74 7.42
C VAL A 160 -9.15 19.94 6.71
N THR A 161 -8.67 19.77 5.48
CA THR A 161 -8.01 20.83 4.69
C THR A 161 -8.95 21.62 3.77
N VAL A 162 -10.13 21.09 3.46
CA VAL A 162 -11.19 21.84 2.78
C VAL A 162 -11.90 22.65 3.86
N PRO A 163 -11.72 23.99 3.95
CA PRO A 163 -12.64 24.79 4.76
C PRO A 163 -14.04 24.47 4.23
N GLU A 164 -15.00 24.19 5.13
CA GLU A 164 -16.43 23.98 4.84
C GLU A 164 -16.74 24.54 3.47
N GLY A 165 -16.88 23.64 2.48
CA GLY A 165 -16.85 24.03 1.08
C GLY A 165 -17.73 25.25 0.88
N ASN A 166 -17.26 26.21 0.06
CA ASN A 166 -18.05 27.35 -0.40
C ASN A 166 -19.31 26.83 -1.13
N LEU A 167 -20.27 26.32 -0.36
CA LEU A 167 -21.61 26.05 -0.78
C LEU A 167 -22.18 27.43 -1.06
N VAL A 168 -22.41 27.69 -2.34
CA VAL A 168 -23.14 28.89 -2.73
C VAL A 168 -24.48 28.86 -1.97
N PRO A 169 -24.80 29.89 -1.17
CA PRO A 169 -26.03 29.88 -0.39
C PRO A 169 -27.23 29.71 -1.32
N VAL A 170 -28.26 29.02 -0.83
CA VAL A 170 -29.52 28.85 -1.57
C VAL A 170 -30.05 30.23 -1.94
N GLY A 171 -30.28 30.47 -3.23
CA GLY A 171 -30.64 31.79 -3.77
C GLY A 171 -29.51 32.52 -4.51
N THR A 172 -28.32 31.91 -4.65
CA THR A 172 -27.25 32.47 -5.49
C THR A 172 -27.68 32.51 -6.96
N VAL A 173 -27.94 33.72 -7.47
CA VAL A 173 -28.34 33.93 -8.86
C VAL A 173 -27.12 33.79 -9.76
N LEU A 174 -27.05 32.67 -10.49
CA LEU A 174 -25.95 32.35 -11.41
C LEU A 174 -25.96 33.25 -12.65
N MET A 175 -27.14 33.69 -13.08
CA MET A 175 -27.29 34.59 -14.22
C MET A 175 -28.60 35.36 -14.05
N LYS A 176 -28.54 36.70 -14.19
CA LYS A 176 -29.71 37.58 -14.18
C LYS A 176 -29.76 38.32 -15.51
N THR A 177 -30.83 38.14 -16.28
CA THR A 177 -31.05 38.92 -17.50
C THR A 177 -31.60 40.29 -17.14
N SER A 178 -31.35 41.29 -17.98
CA SER A 178 -31.92 42.64 -17.82
C SER A 178 -33.44 42.55 -17.75
N GLN A 179 -34.04 43.30 -16.82
CA GLN A 179 -35.49 43.33 -16.64
C GLN A 179 -36.13 43.91 -17.91
N LYS A 180 -37.12 43.22 -18.49
CA LYS A 180 -37.87 43.78 -19.62
C LYS A 180 -38.56 45.07 -19.17
N PRO A 181 -38.49 46.16 -19.96
CA PRO A 181 -39.28 47.35 -19.66
C PRO A 181 -40.75 46.95 -19.64
N TYR A 182 -41.43 47.26 -18.55
CA TYR A 182 -42.88 47.15 -18.48
C TYR A 182 -43.47 48.14 -19.49
N ALA A 183 -44.47 47.69 -20.26
CA ALA A 183 -45.32 48.62 -20.96
C ALA A 183 -46.04 49.44 -19.88
N THR A 184 -45.73 50.73 -19.78
CA THR A 184 -46.63 51.68 -19.11
C THR A 184 -47.93 51.68 -19.91
N GLU A 185 -49.03 51.25 -19.29
CA GLU A 185 -50.36 51.61 -19.76
C GLU A 185 -50.53 53.11 -19.50
N ASP A 186 -50.09 53.92 -20.46
CA ASP A 186 -50.51 55.31 -20.58
C ASP A 186 -50.55 55.70 -22.07
N GLY A 187 -51.77 55.67 -22.63
CA GLY A 187 -52.19 56.48 -23.80
C GLY A 187 -51.88 55.93 -25.18
#